data_AF-A0AA35RII9-F1
#
_entry.id   AF-A0AA35RII9-F1
#
_cell.length_a   1.000
_cell.length_b   1.000
_cell.length_c   1.000
_cell.angle_alpha   90.00
_cell.angle_beta   90.00
_cell.angle_gamma   90.00
#
_symmetry.space_group_name_H-M   'P 1'
#
loop_
_entity.id
_entity.type
_entity.pdbx_description
1 polymer ?
#
loop_
_entity_poly.entity_id
_entity_poly.type
_entity_poly.pdbx_seq_one_letter_code
_entity_poly.pdbx_strand_id
1 'polypeptide(L)'
;MGCGAAADFSWSVVTGLQTGMEFWIFGNDGTISLQGPPFDKVLGGKRGDEALSELPIAPEKRGKWRVEEEFINAIRGEEAITHTPFDIGVQYMEFTEAVTRSAQTGEAISLPL
;
A
#
# COMPACT_ATOMS: atom_id res chain seq x y z
N MET A 1 9.80 17.84 -5.48
CA MET A 1 8.68 18.34 -4.64
C MET A 1 7.52 17.38 -4.86
N GLY A 2 7.11 16.65 -3.83
CA GLY A 2 6.05 15.64 -3.95
C GLY A 2 4.69 16.26 -4.31
N CYS A 3 3.76 15.46 -4.81
CA CYS A 3 2.43 15.89 -5.26
C CYS A 3 1.48 16.39 -4.14
N GLY A 4 1.96 16.53 -2.90
CA GLY A 4 1.17 16.98 -1.75
C GLY A 4 0.25 15.92 -1.15
N ALA A 5 0.26 14.69 -1.67
CA ALA A 5 -0.46 13.57 -1.07
C ALA A 5 0.08 13.27 0.33
N ALA A 6 -0.83 12.97 1.25
CA ALA A 6 -0.51 12.56 2.63
C ALA A 6 -1.03 11.14 2.87
N ALA A 7 -0.34 10.40 3.72
CA ALA A 7 -0.73 9.07 4.15
C ALA A 7 -0.67 9.00 5.68
N ASP A 8 -1.66 8.35 6.27
CA ASP A 8 -1.71 7.99 7.67
C ASP A 8 -1.59 6.47 7.78
N PHE A 9 -0.71 6.00 8.65
CA PHE A 9 -0.47 4.58 8.87
C PHE A 9 -0.60 4.26 10.35
N SER A 10 -1.48 3.31 10.66
CA SER A 10 -1.64 2.76 12.01
C SER A 10 -1.39 1.26 11.97
N TRP A 11 -0.48 0.78 12.83
CA TRP A 11 -0.10 -0.62 12.90
C TRP A 11 -0.08 -1.08 14.36
N SER A 12 -0.62 -2.27 14.62
CA SER A 12 -0.48 -2.95 15.90
C SER A 12 -0.30 -4.45 15.70
N VAL A 13 0.62 -5.02 16.48
CA VAL A 13 0.84 -6.48 16.55
C VAL A 13 0.33 -7.10 17.85
N VAL A 14 -0.27 -6.28 18.73
CA VAL A 14 -0.71 -6.69 20.08
C VAL A 14 -2.21 -6.44 20.32
N THR A 15 -2.89 -5.73 19.43
CA THR A 15 -4.33 -5.45 19.55
C THR A 15 -5.12 -6.72 19.27
N GLY A 16 -5.71 -7.31 20.31
CA GLY A 16 -6.62 -8.44 20.18
C GLY A 16 -7.88 -8.06 19.40
N LEU A 17 -8.41 -9.01 18.62
CA LEU A 17 -9.64 -8.88 17.83
C LEU A 17 -9.63 -7.80 16.72
N GLN A 18 -8.52 -7.13 16.46
CA GLN A 18 -8.38 -6.32 15.25
C GLN A 18 -8.35 -7.29 14.06
N THR A 19 -9.48 -7.36 13.34
CA THR A 19 -9.78 -8.44 12.39
C THR A 19 -9.19 -8.23 11.00
N GLY A 20 -8.43 -7.16 10.76
CA GLY A 20 -7.93 -6.93 9.42
C GLY A 20 -7.07 -5.70 9.18
N MET A 21 -6.69 -5.60 7.91
CA MET A 21 -6.09 -4.45 7.28
C MET A 21 -7.18 -3.69 6.53
N GLU A 22 -7.25 -2.39 6.79
CA GLU A 22 -8.06 -1.46 6.01
C GLU A 22 -7.13 -0.53 5.24
N PHE A 23 -7.51 -0.23 4.00
CA PHE A 23 -6.78 0.72 3.19
C PHE A 23 -7.75 1.65 2.49
N TRP A 24 -7.52 2.96 2.67
CA TRP A 24 -8.40 4.00 2.18
C TRP A 24 -7.63 4.95 1.27
N ILE A 25 -8.19 5.22 0.10
CA ILE A 25 -7.70 6.24 -0.83
C ILE A 25 -8.79 7.29 -0.99
N PHE A 26 -8.44 8.54 -0.73
CA PHE A 26 -9.32 9.68 -0.92
C PHE A 26 -8.78 10.55 -2.06
N GLY A 27 -9.60 10.77 -3.07
CA GLY A 27 -9.31 11.65 -4.20
C GLY A 27 -10.36 12.75 -4.35
N ASN A 28 -10.12 13.69 -5.25
CA ASN A 28 -11.05 14.78 -5.51
C ASN A 28 -12.42 14.28 -6.01
N ASP A 29 -12.44 13.23 -6.83
CA ASP A 29 -13.66 12.75 -7.51
C ASP A 29 -14.26 11.49 -6.89
N GLY A 30 -13.61 10.92 -5.88
CA GLY A 30 -14.10 9.71 -5.23
C GLY A 30 -13.17 9.14 -4.16
N THR A 31 -13.67 8.08 -3.55
CA THR A 31 -13.04 7.35 -2.46
C THR A 31 -13.00 5.87 -2.79
N ILE A 32 -11.91 5.19 -2.43
CA ILE A 32 -11.77 3.73 -2.52
C ILE A 32 -11.43 3.21 -1.12
N SER A 33 -12.09 2.12 -0.72
CA SER A 33 -11.80 1.39 0.51
C SER A 33 -11.57 -0.08 0.19
N LEU A 34 -10.51 -0.65 0.75
CA LEU A 34 -10.18 -2.07 0.71
C LEU A 34 -10.25 -2.61 2.14
N GLN A 35 -10.96 -3.73 2.32
CA GLN A 35 -11.11 -4.40 3.62
C GLN A 35 -10.66 -5.86 3.47
N GLY A 36 -9.90 -6.40 4.43
CA GLY A 36 -9.37 -7.77 4.39
C GLY A 36 -8.52 -8.11 5.63
N PRO A 37 -7.92 -9.31 5.79
CA PRO A 37 -7.56 -10.26 4.74
C PRO A 37 -8.53 -11.44 4.52
N PRO A 38 -8.63 -11.97 3.27
CA PRO A 38 -8.05 -11.41 2.04
C PRO A 38 -8.79 -10.11 1.63
N PHE A 39 -8.13 -9.24 0.87
CA PHE A 39 -8.82 -8.11 0.22
C PHE A 39 -9.73 -8.63 -0.89
N ASP A 40 -10.91 -9.09 -0.51
CA ASP A 40 -11.89 -9.67 -1.43
C ASP A 40 -12.83 -8.61 -2.01
N LYS A 41 -13.06 -7.52 -1.27
CA LYS A 41 -13.98 -6.44 -1.61
C LYS A 41 -13.26 -5.13 -1.81
N VAL A 42 -13.53 -4.51 -2.95
CA VAL A 42 -13.18 -3.11 -3.24
C VAL A 42 -14.46 -2.31 -3.17
N LEU A 43 -14.52 -1.38 -2.23
CA LEU A 43 -15.64 -0.46 -2.10
C LEU A 43 -15.24 0.88 -2.70
N GLY A 44 -16.15 1.53 -3.41
CA GLY A 44 -15.91 2.83 -4.00
C GLY A 44 -17.15 3.70 -4.04
N GLY A 45 -16.92 5.01 -4.01
CA GLY A 45 -17.95 6.03 -4.15
C GLY A 45 -17.42 7.25 -4.85
N LYS A 46 -18.27 7.92 -5.62
CA LYS A 46 -17.99 9.17 -6.31
C LYS A 46 -18.57 10.35 -5.54
N ARG A 47 -18.16 11.55 -5.93
CA ARG A 47 -18.76 12.79 -5.43
C ARG A 47 -20.28 12.79 -5.66
N GLY A 48 -21.03 12.88 -4.56
CA GLY A 48 -22.50 12.89 -4.58
C GLY A 48 -23.15 11.55 -4.23
N ASP A 49 -22.38 10.46 -4.12
CA ASP A 49 -22.90 9.18 -3.65
C ASP A 49 -23.15 9.24 -2.13
N GLU A 50 -24.23 8.61 -1.67
CA GLU A 50 -24.61 8.58 -0.25
C GLU A 50 -23.90 7.46 0.53
N ALA A 51 -23.37 6.45 -0.18
CA ALA A 51 -22.67 5.31 0.40
C ALA A 51 -21.65 4.73 -0.58
N LEU A 52 -20.64 4.02 -0.04
CA LEU A 52 -19.75 3.21 -0.88
C LEU A 52 -20.50 1.99 -1.42
N SER A 53 -20.20 1.62 -2.65
CA SER A 53 -20.72 0.42 -3.30
C SER A 53 -19.59 -0.50 -3.71
N GLU A 54 -19.87 -1.80 -3.81
CA GLU A 54 -18.87 -2.77 -4.26
C GLU A 54 -18.53 -2.53 -5.74
N LEU A 55 -17.24 -2.34 -6.01
CA LEU A 55 -16.71 -2.21 -7.35
C LEU A 55 -16.30 -3.59 -7.87
N PRO A 56 -16.97 -4.14 -8.91
CA PRO A 56 -16.63 -5.45 -9.43
C PRO A 56 -15.24 -5.43 -10.08
N ILE A 57 -14.36 -6.32 -9.64
CA ILE A 57 -13.06 -6.56 -10.29
C ILE A 57 -13.21 -7.73 -11.26
N ALA A 58 -12.99 -7.45 -12.54
CA ALA A 58 -12.96 -8.48 -13.57
C ALA A 58 -11.91 -9.57 -13.25
N PRO A 59 -12.20 -10.87 -13.46
CA PRO A 59 -11.31 -11.97 -13.06
C PRO A 59 -9.87 -11.83 -13.56
N GLU A 60 -9.69 -11.31 -14.77
CA GLU A 60 -8.39 -11.07 -15.40
C GLU A 60 -7.58 -9.92 -14.77
N LYS A 61 -8.23 -9.03 -14.01
CA LYS A 61 -7.60 -7.93 -13.26
C LYS A 61 -7.29 -8.31 -11.82
N ARG A 62 -7.72 -9.48 -11.36
CA ARG A 62 -7.38 -9.95 -10.01
C ARG A 62 -5.90 -10.34 -9.98
N GLY A 63 -5.14 -9.64 -9.14
CA GLY A 63 -3.74 -9.94 -8.91
C GLY A 63 -3.56 -11.40 -8.50
N LYS A 64 -2.54 -12.06 -9.04
CA LYS A 64 -2.14 -13.41 -8.63
C LYS A 64 -0.87 -13.28 -7.81
N TRP A 65 -0.74 -14.09 -6.77
CA TRP A 65 0.51 -14.20 -6.04
C TRP A 65 1.54 -14.90 -6.92
N ARG A 66 2.55 -14.14 -7.40
CA ARG A 66 3.61 -14.62 -8.29
C ARG A 66 5.01 -14.21 -7.83
N VAL A 67 5.16 -13.70 -6.61
CA VAL A 67 6.41 -13.08 -6.13
C VAL A 67 7.60 -14.02 -6.33
N GLU A 68 7.47 -15.29 -5.93
CA GLU A 68 8.55 -16.28 -6.05
C GLU A 68 8.80 -16.70 -7.51
N GLU A 69 7.76 -16.79 -8.32
CA GLU A 69 7.86 -17.11 -9.75
C GLU A 69 8.61 -16.01 -10.51
N GLU A 70 8.21 -14.75 -10.31
CA GLU A 70 8.84 -13.56 -10.90
C GLU A 70 10.32 -13.46 -10.49
N PHE A 71 10.63 -13.74 -9.22
CA PHE A 71 12.00 -13.76 -8.73
C PHE A 71 12.86 -14.83 -9.40
N ILE A 72 12.36 -16.07 -9.52
CA ILE A 72 13.09 -17.17 -10.17
C ILE A 72 13.30 -16.89 -11.66
N ASN A 73 12.27 -16.41 -12.36
CA ASN A 73 12.35 -16.08 -13.79
C ASN A 73 13.34 -14.94 -14.03
N ALA A 74 13.40 -13.94 -13.14
CA ALA A 74 14.39 -12.87 -13.21
C ALA A 74 15.83 -13.40 -13.09
N ILE A 75 16.09 -14.35 -12.18
CA ILE A 75 17.40 -15.01 -12.06
C ILE A 75 17.76 -15.76 -13.33
N ARG A 76 16.78 -16.41 -13.96
CA ARG A 76 16.96 -17.15 -15.22
C ARG A 76 17.10 -16.25 -16.45
N GLY A 77 16.83 -14.95 -16.32
CA GLY A 77 16.79 -14.01 -17.43
C GLY A 77 15.53 -14.13 -18.31
N GLU A 78 14.48 -14.76 -17.81
CA GLU A 78 13.21 -14.98 -18.50
C GLU A 78 12.19 -13.85 -18.27
N GLU A 79 12.35 -13.09 -17.18
CA GLU A 79 11.46 -11.99 -16.79
C GLU A 79 12.28 -10.80 -16.26
N ALA A 80 11.76 -9.58 -16.39
CA ALA A 80 12.40 -8.39 -15.84
C ALA A 80 11.87 -8.11 -14.42
N ILE A 81 12.74 -7.59 -13.55
CA ILE A 81 12.31 -7.08 -12.24
C ILE A 81 11.47 -5.83 -12.47
N THR A 82 10.17 -5.92 -12.20
CA THR A 82 9.21 -4.82 -12.36
C THR A 82 8.72 -4.27 -11.02
N HIS A 83 8.72 -5.09 -9.97
CA HIS A 83 8.30 -4.74 -8.63
C HIS A 83 9.51 -4.63 -7.71
N THR A 84 9.74 -3.44 -7.16
CA THR A 84 10.77 -3.16 -6.14
C THR A 84 12.21 -3.52 -6.56
N PRO A 85 12.81 -2.84 -7.55
CA PRO A 85 14.25 -2.92 -7.80
C PRO A 85 15.07 -2.52 -6.56
N PHE A 86 16.37 -2.84 -6.55
CA PHE A 86 17.22 -2.69 -5.37
C PHE A 86 17.24 -1.26 -4.79
N ASP A 87 17.34 -0.25 -5.65
CA ASP A 87 17.31 1.16 -5.26
C ASP A 87 15.99 1.57 -4.61
N ILE A 88 14.86 1.08 -5.11
CA ILE A 88 13.54 1.27 -4.48
C ILE A 88 13.47 0.56 -3.12
N GLY A 89 14.05 -0.64 -3.01
CA GLY A 89 14.16 -1.36 -1.74
C GLY A 89 14.97 -0.58 -0.69
N VAL A 90 16.05 0.10 -1.09
CA VAL A 90 16.83 0.97 -0.20
C VAL A 90 15.99 2.16 0.27
N GLN A 91 15.20 2.79 -0.61
CA GLN A 91 14.30 3.90 -0.22
C GLN A 91 13.27 3.48 0.84
N TYR A 92 12.80 2.22 0.81
CA TYR A 92 11.91 1.72 1.86
C TYR A 92 12.61 1.64 3.22
N MET A 93 13.90 1.33 3.26
CA MET A 93 14.68 1.31 4.50
C MET A 93 14.96 2.74 5.02
N GLU A 94 15.07 3.73 4.14
CA GLU A 94 15.16 5.13 4.56
C GLU A 94 13.89 5.59 5.29
N PHE A 95 12.71 5.15 4.82
CA PHE A 95 11.45 5.44 5.50
C PHE A 95 11.39 4.85 6.91
N THR A 96 11.81 3.58 7.10
CA THR A 96 11.79 2.95 8.43
C THR A 96 12.77 3.60 9.41
N GLU A 97 13.94 4.04 8.92
CA GLU A 97 14.90 4.83 9.68
C GLU A 97 14.31 6.20 10.06
N ALA A 98 13.63 6.89 9.13
CA ALA A 98 13.00 8.18 9.38
C ALA A 98 11.89 8.07 10.46
N VAL A 99 11.07 7.01 10.42
CA VAL A 99 10.07 6.71 11.45
C VAL A 99 10.74 6.51 12.81
N THR A 100 11.86 5.76 12.85
CA THR A 100 12.61 5.50 14.09
C THR A 100 13.15 6.80 14.69
N ARG A 101 13.77 7.67 13.87
CA ARG A 101 14.26 8.99 14.32
C ARG A 101 13.12 9.89 14.79
N SER A 102 12.00 9.91 14.06
CA SER A 102 10.81 10.69 14.44
C SER A 102 10.27 10.24 15.79
N ALA A 103 10.15 8.93 16.03
CA ALA A 103 9.68 8.39 17.30
C ALA A 103 10.60 8.72 18.48
N GLN A 104 11.91 8.80 18.26
CA GLN A 104 12.90 9.13 19.31
C GLN A 104 12.96 10.63 19.62
N THR A 105 12.76 11.48 18.61
CA THR A 105 12.92 12.94 18.74
C THR A 105 11.61 13.68 18.97
N GLY A 106 10.48 13.09 18.55
CA GLY A 106 9.18 13.76 18.52
C GLY A 106 9.03 14.77 17.38
N GLU A 107 9.94 14.76 16.40
CA GLU A 107 9.97 15.72 15.28
C GLU A 107 9.62 15.07 13.94
N ALA A 108 9.16 15.89 12.99
CA ALA A 108 8.94 15.46 11.62
C ALA A 108 10.30 15.32 10.89
N ILE A 109 10.53 14.16 10.27
CA ILE A 109 11.74 13.88 9.49
C ILE A 109 11.44 14.01 8.00
N SER A 110 12.25 14.80 7.29
CA SER A 110 12.13 14.94 5.83
C SER A 110 12.84 13.79 5.12
N LEU A 111 12.29 13.36 3.98
CA LEU A 111 12.88 12.38 3.08
C LEU A 111 13.36 13.03 1.76
N PRO A 112 14.40 12.49 1.09
CA PRO A 112 15.25 11.39 1.56
C PRO A 112 16.09 11.81 2.78
N LEU A 113 16.61 10.81 3.51
CA LEU A 113 17.45 11.03 4.69
C LEU A 113 18.85 11.58 4.38
#